data_AF-A0A965Y6F3-F1
#
_entry.id   AF-A0A965Y6F3-F1
#
_cell.length_a   1.000
_cell.length_b   1.000
_cell.length_c   1.000
_cell.angle_alpha   90.00
_cell.angle_beta   90.00
_cell.angle_gamma   90.00
#
_symmetry.space_group_name_H-M   'P 1'
#
loop_
_entity.id
_entity.type
_entity.pdbx_description
1 polymer ?
#
loop_
_entity_poly.entity_id
_entity_poly.type
_entity_poly.pdbx_seq_one_letter_code
_entity_poly.pdbx_strand_id
1 'polypeptide(L)'
;MNGTNHMILHIPHDSAFIPEEEKSRYLLTDAELEEEVRRMTDHFTYQLVEGFLPPEQVIRAGVSRLVLDVERFTEDYREPMSNVGMGVLYEKTSDGRPLRRKLSSEERRGLLDKWYFPHHRRLTAAVD
;
A
#
# COMPACT_ATOMS: atom_id res chain seq x y z
N MET A 1 30.80 -12.86 11.60
CA MET A 1 29.98 -12.77 12.82
C MET A 1 28.58 -13.20 12.43
N ASN A 2 28.17 -14.42 12.76
CA ASN A 2 26.78 -14.87 12.54
C ASN A 2 26.01 -14.59 13.82
N GLY A 3 25.70 -13.31 14.07
CA GLY A 3 24.66 -12.95 15.03
C GLY A 3 23.34 -13.02 14.29
N THR A 4 22.39 -13.82 14.78
CA THR A 4 21.00 -13.77 14.34
C THR A 4 20.52 -12.32 14.44
N ASN A 5 20.29 -11.68 13.30
CA ASN A 5 19.85 -10.31 13.24
C ASN A 5 18.35 -10.27 13.47
N HIS A 6 17.90 -9.81 14.65
CA HIS A 6 16.48 -9.77 15.05
C HIS A 6 15.73 -8.54 14.49
N MET A 7 16.26 -7.91 13.45
CA MET A 7 15.73 -6.69 12.86
C MET A 7 15.07 -7.00 11.52
N ILE A 8 13.91 -6.42 11.28
CA ILE A 8 13.26 -6.37 9.98
C ILE A 8 13.10 -4.91 9.53
N LEU A 9 13.01 -4.69 8.23
CA LEU A 9 12.60 -3.40 7.65
C LEU A 9 11.28 -3.59 6.90
N HIS A 10 10.24 -2.87 7.32
CA HIS A 10 8.97 -2.83 6.62
C HIS A 10 8.90 -1.53 5.81
N ILE A 11 8.75 -1.67 4.49
CA ILE A 11 8.68 -0.54 3.55
C ILE A 11 7.33 -0.63 2.82
N PRO A 12 6.29 0.00 3.38
CA PRO A 12 4.91 -0.18 2.95
C PRO A 12 4.55 0.56 1.64
N HIS A 13 5.29 1.59 1.27
CA HIS A 13 4.76 2.63 0.36
C HIS A 13 5.74 3.14 -0.71
N ASP A 14 6.82 2.40 -0.98
CA ASP A 14 7.80 2.77 -2.01
C ASP A 14 7.45 2.28 -3.42
N SER A 15 6.41 1.44 -3.55
CA SER A 15 5.92 0.98 -4.85
C SER A 15 5.03 2.04 -5.50
N ALA A 16 5.32 2.36 -6.76
CA ALA A 16 4.46 3.18 -7.62
C ALA A 16 3.50 2.34 -8.48
N PHE A 17 3.53 1.00 -8.34
CA PHE A 17 2.85 0.11 -9.27
C PHE A 17 1.34 0.08 -9.05
N ILE A 18 0.58 0.39 -10.12
CA ILE A 18 -0.87 0.19 -10.22
C ILE A 18 -1.12 -0.86 -11.30
N PRO A 19 -1.71 -2.04 -10.98
CA PRO A 19 -2.08 -3.02 -12.00
C PRO A 19 -3.10 -2.46 -13.00
N GLU A 20 -3.00 -2.83 -14.27
CA GLU A 20 -3.86 -2.31 -15.35
C GLU A 20 -5.36 -2.57 -15.08
N GLU A 21 -5.69 -3.72 -14.50
CA GLU A 21 -7.07 -4.06 -14.14
C GLU A 21 -7.68 -3.12 -13.09
N GLU A 22 -6.83 -2.44 -12.30
CA GLU A 22 -7.26 -1.50 -11.27
C GLU A 22 -7.50 -0.09 -11.84
N LYS A 23 -6.91 0.25 -12.99
CA LYS A 23 -7.00 1.61 -13.56
C LYS A 23 -8.45 2.05 -13.83
N SER A 24 -9.29 1.11 -14.26
CA SER A 24 -10.72 1.35 -14.53
C SER A 24 -11.54 1.79 -13.31
N ARG A 25 -10.99 1.66 -12.10
CA ARG A 25 -11.65 2.09 -10.86
C ARG A 25 -11.45 3.57 -10.56
N TYR A 26 -10.38 4.18 -11.07
CA TYR A 26 -10.05 5.57 -10.80
C TYR A 26 -10.91 6.52 -11.62
N LEU A 27 -11.23 7.67 -11.04
CA LEU A 27 -11.99 8.75 -11.68
C LEU A 27 -11.07 9.81 -12.31
N LEU A 28 -9.77 9.66 -12.10
CA LEU A 28 -8.73 10.54 -12.60
C LEU A 28 -8.39 10.19 -14.05
N THR A 29 -7.95 11.18 -14.82
CA THR A 29 -7.21 10.91 -16.06
C THR A 29 -5.88 10.21 -15.76
N ASP A 30 -5.27 9.57 -16.77
CA ASP A 30 -3.96 8.91 -16.58
C ASP A 30 -2.90 9.89 -16.05
N ALA A 31 -2.84 11.11 -16.59
CA ALA A 31 -1.91 12.14 -16.14
C ALA A 31 -2.15 12.59 -14.68
N GLU A 32 -3.41 12.70 -14.26
CA GLU A 32 -3.75 13.02 -12.87
C GLU A 32 -3.42 11.87 -11.91
N LEU A 33 -3.66 10.63 -12.34
CA LEU A 33 -3.32 9.44 -11.55
C LEU A 33 -1.80 9.30 -11.39
N GLU A 34 -1.03 9.54 -12.44
CA GLU A 34 0.44 9.57 -12.39
C GLU A 34 0.96 10.65 -11.44
N GLU A 35 0.37 11.85 -11.46
CA GLU A 35 0.71 12.92 -10.51
C GLU A 35 0.37 12.51 -9.07
N GLU A 36 -0.78 11.90 -8.84
CA GLU A 36 -1.18 11.44 -7.51
C GLU A 36 -0.28 10.30 -7.00
N VAL A 37 0.11 9.35 -7.86
CA VAL A 37 1.12 8.33 -7.54
C VAL A 37 2.44 9.00 -7.17
N ARG A 38 2.87 10.03 -7.90
CA ARG A 38 4.09 10.77 -7.57
C ARG A 38 4.02 11.45 -6.21
N ARG A 39 2.87 12.00 -5.81
CA ARG A 39 2.69 12.64 -4.50
C ARG A 39 2.63 11.64 -3.35
N MET A 40 2.00 10.48 -3.59
CA MET A 40 1.65 9.51 -2.55
C MET A 40 2.64 8.36 -2.43
N THR A 41 3.71 8.30 -3.23
CA THR A 41 4.75 7.27 -3.10
C THR A 41 5.88 7.81 -2.22
N ASP A 42 6.33 6.99 -1.28
CA ASP A 42 7.50 7.28 -0.45
C ASP A 42 8.75 6.87 -1.27
N HIS A 43 9.04 7.68 -2.30
CA HIS A 43 10.02 7.36 -3.32
C HIS A 43 11.39 7.01 -2.74
N PHE A 44 12.01 6.00 -3.33
CA PHE A 44 13.39 5.61 -3.06
C PHE A 44 13.66 5.15 -1.61
N THR A 45 12.62 4.90 -0.80
CA THR A 45 12.78 4.46 0.60
C THR A 45 13.61 3.19 0.71
N TYR A 46 13.39 2.19 -0.16
CA TYR A 46 14.24 1.00 -0.20
C TYR A 46 15.69 1.30 -0.57
N GLN A 47 15.93 2.24 -1.50
CA GLN A 47 17.30 2.60 -1.91
C GLN A 47 18.09 3.28 -0.80
N LEU A 48 17.42 4.00 0.11
CA LEU A 48 18.07 4.60 1.28
C LEU A 48 18.65 3.55 2.24
N VAL A 49 18.10 2.33 2.25
CA VAL A 49 18.45 1.25 3.19
C VAL A 49 18.96 0.00 2.48
N GLU A 50 19.22 0.08 1.18
CA GLU A 50 19.68 -1.06 0.39
C GLU A 50 21.01 -1.59 0.92
N GLY A 51 21.09 -2.90 1.12
CA GLY A 51 22.27 -3.56 1.70
C GLY A 51 22.41 -3.43 3.22
N PHE A 52 21.55 -2.68 3.91
CA PHE A 52 21.54 -2.61 5.38
C PHE A 52 21.09 -3.94 6.01
N LEU A 53 20.12 -4.60 5.37
CA LEU A 53 19.64 -5.94 5.73
C LEU A 53 19.64 -6.87 4.51
N PRO A 54 19.72 -8.20 4.74
CA PRO A 54 19.41 -9.19 3.70
C PRO A 54 18.00 -8.99 3.13
N PRO A 55 17.78 -9.22 1.82
CA PRO A 55 16.48 -9.01 1.18
C PRO A 55 15.30 -9.73 1.86
N GLU A 56 15.53 -10.90 2.45
CA GLU A 56 14.55 -11.68 3.19
C GLU A 56 14.04 -11.00 4.48
N GLN A 57 14.80 -10.05 5.03
CA GLN A 57 14.41 -9.26 6.20
C GLN A 57 13.77 -7.91 5.83
N VAL A 58 13.59 -7.64 4.52
CA VAL A 58 12.97 -6.41 4.01
C VAL A 58 11.61 -6.74 3.42
N ILE A 59 10.55 -6.34 4.11
CA ILE A 59 9.17 -6.60 3.71
C ILE A 59 8.64 -5.37 2.97
N ARG A 60 8.50 -5.48 1.65
CA ARG A 60 8.00 -4.41 0.77
C ARG A 60 6.58 -4.69 0.30
N ALA A 61 5.78 -3.64 0.13
CA ALA A 61 4.49 -3.76 -0.55
C ALA A 61 4.69 -3.88 -2.06
N GLY A 62 3.88 -4.74 -2.71
CA GLY A 62 3.99 -4.98 -4.15
C GLY A 62 3.29 -3.91 -5.02
N VAL A 63 2.39 -3.12 -4.44
CA VAL A 63 1.55 -2.14 -5.15
C VAL A 63 1.59 -0.79 -4.45
N SER A 64 1.24 0.26 -5.19
CA SER A 64 1.06 1.60 -4.64
C SER A 64 0.00 1.63 -3.55
N ARG A 65 0.22 2.49 -2.54
CA ARG A 65 -0.78 2.78 -1.49
C ARG A 65 -2.11 3.27 -2.06
N LEU A 66 -2.10 3.83 -3.28
CA LEU A 66 -3.35 4.18 -3.96
C LEU A 66 -4.17 2.94 -4.30
N VAL A 67 -3.57 1.80 -4.69
CA VAL A 67 -4.32 0.54 -4.89
C VAL A 67 -4.91 0.10 -3.56
N LEU A 68 -4.03 -0.03 -2.55
CA LEU A 68 -4.34 -0.50 -1.21
C LEU A 68 -3.21 -0.11 -0.25
N ASP A 69 -3.58 0.48 0.87
CA ASP A 69 -2.65 0.94 1.90
C ASP A 69 -2.50 -0.13 2.99
N VAL A 70 -1.35 -0.80 3.03
CA VAL A 70 -1.08 -1.90 3.98
C VAL A 70 -0.89 -1.43 5.42
N GLU A 71 -0.78 -0.12 5.69
CA GLU A 71 -0.63 0.44 7.04
C GLU A 71 -1.95 0.94 7.65
N ARG A 72 -3.06 0.74 6.95
CA ARG A 72 -4.40 1.08 7.43
C ARG A 72 -5.12 -0.14 7.97
N PHE A 73 -6.02 0.05 8.93
CA PHE A 73 -6.87 -1.06 9.37
C PHE A 73 -7.89 -1.43 8.29
N THR A 74 -8.19 -2.72 8.18
CA THR A 74 -9.17 -3.19 7.19
C THR A 74 -10.60 -2.84 7.56
N GLU A 75 -10.89 -2.64 8.85
CA GLU A 75 -12.21 -2.22 9.29
C GLU A 75 -12.28 -0.69 9.35
N ASP A 76 -13.11 -0.08 8.50
CA ASP A 76 -13.20 1.38 8.37
C ASP A 76 -13.56 2.07 9.71
N TYR A 77 -14.36 1.42 10.56
CA TYR A 77 -14.72 1.94 11.89
C TYR A 77 -13.55 1.98 12.89
N ARG A 78 -12.45 1.27 12.60
CA ARG A 78 -11.21 1.27 13.38
C ARG A 78 -10.12 2.15 12.76
N GLU A 79 -10.32 2.61 11.53
CA GLU A 79 -9.37 3.42 10.77
C GLU A 79 -9.87 4.87 10.66
N PRO A 80 -9.38 5.81 11.49
CA PRO A 80 -9.82 7.20 11.47
C PRO A 80 -9.70 7.87 10.10
N MET A 81 -8.69 7.50 9.31
CA MET A 81 -8.51 8.08 7.97
C MET A 81 -9.57 7.64 6.97
N SER A 82 -10.33 6.59 7.26
CA SER A 82 -11.50 6.21 6.46
C SER A 82 -12.56 7.33 6.45
N ASN A 83 -12.71 8.09 7.54
CA ASN A 83 -13.66 9.20 7.61
C ASN A 83 -13.33 10.35 6.64
N VAL A 84 -12.07 10.48 6.25
CA VAL A 84 -11.62 11.46 5.25
C VAL A 84 -11.35 10.82 3.89
N GLY A 85 -11.73 9.56 3.69
CA GLY A 85 -11.59 8.85 2.42
C GLY A 85 -10.17 8.33 2.12
N MET A 86 -9.34 8.16 3.14
CA MET A 86 -7.96 7.65 3.04
C MET A 86 -7.74 6.43 3.95
N GLY A 87 -8.72 5.53 4.01
CA GLY A 87 -8.63 4.24 4.73
C GLY A 87 -7.78 3.21 3.98
N VAL A 88 -7.97 1.91 4.21
CA VAL A 88 -7.20 0.86 3.49
C VAL A 88 -7.36 0.90 1.96
N LEU A 89 -8.50 1.39 1.48
CA LEU A 89 -8.76 1.66 0.07
C LEU A 89 -9.17 3.13 -0.05
N TYR A 90 -8.32 3.94 -0.67
CA TYR A 90 -8.54 5.39 -0.72
C TYR A 90 -9.72 5.68 -1.65
N GLU A 91 -10.63 6.53 -1.19
CA GLU A 91 -11.73 7.10 -1.96
C GLU A 91 -11.44 8.53 -2.40
N LYS A 92 -10.48 9.19 -1.76
CA LYS A 92 -10.03 10.55 -2.07
C LYS A 92 -8.54 10.62 -2.37
N THR A 93 -8.18 11.58 -3.21
CA THR A 93 -6.80 11.99 -3.48
C THR A 93 -6.22 12.74 -2.28
N SER A 94 -4.92 12.97 -2.31
CA SER A 94 -4.14 13.78 -1.36
C SER A 94 -4.68 15.20 -1.16
N ASP A 95 -5.33 15.77 -2.19
CA ASP A 95 -5.98 17.07 -2.16
C ASP A 95 -7.51 17.01 -1.91
N GLY A 96 -8.06 15.83 -1.60
CA GLY A 96 -9.44 15.64 -1.17
C GLY A 96 -10.48 15.51 -2.29
N ARG A 97 -10.07 15.44 -3.56
CA ARG A 97 -10.96 15.14 -4.69
C ARG A 97 -11.30 13.64 -4.73
N PRO A 98 -12.41 13.22 -5.37
CA PRO A 98 -12.69 11.80 -5.58
C PRO A 98 -11.58 11.09 -6.36
N LEU A 99 -11.02 10.02 -5.81
CA LEU A 99 -9.95 9.23 -6.43
C LEU A 99 -10.50 8.10 -7.29
N ARG A 100 -11.50 7.37 -6.77
CA ARG A 100 -12.07 6.19 -7.41
C ARG A 100 -13.58 6.12 -7.24
N ARG A 101 -14.24 5.36 -8.11
CA ARG A 101 -15.64 5.00 -7.91
C ARG A 101 -15.79 4.18 -6.64
N LYS A 102 -17.01 4.16 -6.09
CA LYS A 102 -17.36 3.27 -5.00
C LYS A 102 -17.12 1.82 -5.40
N LEU A 103 -16.47 1.07 -4.53
CA LEU A 103 -16.20 -0.34 -4.70
C LEU A 103 -17.33 -1.17 -4.09
N SER A 104 -17.67 -2.29 -4.72
CA SER A 104 -18.54 -3.28 -4.10
C SER A 104 -17.81 -4.01 -2.96
N SER A 105 -18.57 -4.65 -2.08
CA SER A 105 -18.00 -5.50 -1.02
C SER A 105 -17.14 -6.64 -1.57
N GLU A 106 -17.48 -7.16 -2.75
CA GLU A 106 -16.71 -8.21 -3.42
C GLU A 106 -15.38 -7.67 -3.96
N GLU A 107 -15.38 -6.50 -4.59
CA GLU A 107 -14.18 -5.83 -5.08
C GLU A 107 -13.23 -5.49 -3.93
N ARG A 108 -13.79 -4.96 -2.83
CA ARG A 108 -13.05 -4.67 -1.60
C ARG A 108 -12.38 -5.93 -1.05
N ARG A 109 -13.13 -7.03 -0.93
CA ARG A 109 -12.61 -8.31 -0.45
C ARG A 109 -11.52 -8.85 -1.37
N GLY A 110 -11.73 -8.81 -2.69
CA GLY A 110 -10.75 -9.25 -3.68
C GLY A 110 -9.42 -8.50 -3.57
N LEU A 111 -9.45 -7.18 -3.35
CA LEU A 111 -8.23 -6.38 -3.12
C LEU A 111 -7.51 -6.77 -1.82
N LEU A 112 -8.25 -6.95 -0.72
CA LEU A 112 -7.66 -7.38 0.56
C LEU A 112 -7.02 -8.78 0.45
N ASP A 113 -7.72 -9.73 -0.17
CA ASP A 113 -7.26 -11.10 -0.36
C ASP A 113 -6.03 -11.17 -1.27
N LYS A 114 -5.99 -10.32 -2.31
CA LYS A 114 -4.88 -10.27 -3.27
C LYS A 114 -3.63 -9.58 -2.71
N TRP A 115 -3.80 -8.48 -1.95
CA TRP A 115 -2.68 -7.62 -1.58
C TRP A 115 -2.46 -7.47 -0.07
N TYR A 116 -3.52 -7.24 0.71
CA TYR A 116 -3.40 -6.94 2.15
C TYR A 116 -2.96 -8.15 2.97
N PHE A 117 -3.78 -9.22 2.95
CA PHE A 117 -3.54 -10.38 3.81
C PHE A 117 -2.24 -11.12 3.45
N PRO A 118 -1.88 -11.31 2.17
CA PRO A 118 -0.58 -11.89 1.83
C PRO A 118 0.60 -11.04 2.32
N HIS A 119 0.51 -9.70 2.26
CA HIS A 119 1.54 -8.81 2.78
C HIS A 119 1.68 -8.95 4.30
N HIS A 120 0.57 -8.85 5.03
CA HIS A 120 0.56 -8.98 6.49
C HIS A 120 0.99 -10.35 6.99
N ARG A 121 0.69 -11.44 6.26
CA ARG A 121 1.24 -12.78 6.58
C ARG A 121 2.76 -12.82 6.47
N ARG A 122 3.34 -12.22 5.42
CA ARG A 122 4.81 -12.13 5.28
C ARG A 122 5.43 -11.28 6.39
N LEU A 123 4.79 -10.16 6.72
CA LEU A 123 5.26 -9.27 7.79
C LEU A 123 5.22 -9.98 9.16
N THR A 124 4.12 -10.66 9.46
CA THR A 124 3.94 -11.43 10.71
C THR A 124 4.97 -12.56 10.81
N ALA A 125 5.13 -13.35 9.75
CA ALA A 125 6.11 -14.44 9.71
C ALA A 125 7.58 -13.97 9.84
N ALA A 126 7.87 -12.68 9.60
CA ALA A 126 9.21 -12.12 9.75
C ALA A 126 9.51 -11.70 11.20
N VAL A 127 8.51 -11.63 12.08
CA VAL A 127 8.65 -11.23 13.50
C VAL A 127 8.27 -12.30 14.52
N ASP A 128 7.61 -13.38 14.07
CA ASP A 128 7.31 -14.58 14.87
C ASP A 128 8.55 -15.49 15.02
#